data_AF-A0A1F3P602-F1
#
_entry.id   AF-A0A1F3P602-F1
#
_cell.length_a   1.000
_cell.length_b   1.000
_cell.length_c   1.000
_cell.angle_alpha   90.00
_cell.angle_beta   90.00
_cell.angle_gamma   90.00
#
_symmetry.space_group_name_H-M   'P 1'
#
loop_
_entity.id
_entity.type
_entity.pdbx_description
1 polymer ?
#
loop_
_entity_poly.entity_id
_entity_poly.type
_entity_poly.pdbx_seq_one_letter_code
_entity_poly.pdbx_strand_id
1 'polypeptide(L)'
;MSSDVAIQGIAQDYVTLFLAVPLLLAALIFSSKGSLRSRFLLAGILNYFLLTYLFYLEMAMYNEMFLAYIILTGTSFFAFVILLLTFDIQKMPVIFNSNIPVKFIGGFLIFNSIVIALLWLSVVIPPLIDGSIIPDAVEHYTTLTVQGLDMALFLPISFVSGFLLIKKKPFGYLMSTVTLVFLPMLMTALTAKIIAMAMTG
;
A
#
# COMPACT_ATOMS: atom_id res chain seq x y z
N MET A 1 -1.38 9.56 -18.26
CA MET A 1 -0.12 9.10 -17.66
C MET A 1 0.99 9.46 -18.63
N SER A 2 2.14 9.87 -18.10
CA SER A 2 3.35 10.08 -18.90
C SER A 2 3.82 8.75 -19.48
N SER A 3 4.68 8.83 -20.50
CA SER A 3 5.36 7.67 -21.07
C SER A 3 5.97 6.77 -20.00
N ASP A 4 6.64 7.39 -19.03
CA ASP A 4 7.43 6.69 -18.02
C ASP A 4 6.51 5.99 -17.02
N VAL A 5 5.44 6.68 -16.60
CA VAL A 5 4.42 6.11 -15.71
C VAL A 5 3.60 5.03 -16.42
N ALA A 6 3.40 5.09 -17.73
CA ALA A 6 2.73 4.04 -18.48
C ALA A 6 3.51 2.73 -18.49
N ILE A 7 4.84 2.79 -18.68
CA ILE A 7 5.72 1.61 -18.60
C ILE A 7 5.67 1.00 -17.19
N GLN A 8 5.71 1.85 -16.16
CA GLN A 8 5.55 1.42 -14.78
C GLN A 8 4.17 0.78 -14.51
N GLY A 9 3.10 1.35 -15.08
CA GLY A 9 1.74 0.83 -14.98
C GLY A 9 1.64 -0.57 -15.57
N ILE A 10 2.14 -0.78 -16.79
CA ILE A 10 2.16 -2.09 -17.44
C ILE A 10 2.90 -3.13 -16.59
N ALA A 11 4.07 -2.77 -16.05
CA ALA A 11 4.85 -3.68 -15.19
C ALA A 11 4.08 -4.06 -13.91
N GLN A 12 3.39 -3.08 -13.30
CA GLN A 12 2.53 -3.32 -12.15
C GLN A 12 1.31 -4.18 -12.51
N ASP A 13 0.73 -4.02 -13.70
CA ASP A 13 -0.42 -4.79 -14.15
C ASP A 13 -0.05 -6.27 -14.33
N TYR A 14 1.16 -6.58 -14.83
CA TYR A 14 1.67 -7.96 -14.85
C TYR A 14 1.75 -8.57 -13.45
N VAL A 15 2.31 -7.85 -12.47
CA VAL A 15 2.36 -8.33 -11.08
C VAL A 15 0.95 -8.49 -10.51
N THR A 16 0.05 -7.56 -10.80
CA THR A 16 -1.34 -7.62 -10.34
C THR A 16 -2.05 -8.84 -10.90
N LEU A 17 -1.96 -9.07 -12.21
CA LEU A 17 -2.67 -10.14 -12.89
C LEU A 17 -2.12 -11.53 -12.55
N PHE A 18 -0.80 -11.71 -12.54
CA PHE A 18 -0.18 -13.03 -12.40
C PHE A 18 0.18 -13.40 -10.95
N LEU A 19 0.27 -12.43 -10.04
CA LEU A 19 0.56 -12.69 -8.63
C LEU A 19 -0.59 -12.27 -7.71
N ALA A 20 -1.05 -11.03 -7.80
CA ALA A 20 -2.01 -10.49 -6.85
C ALA A 20 -3.41 -11.10 -7.00
N VAL A 21 -3.91 -11.28 -8.22
CA VAL A 21 -5.22 -11.87 -8.49
C VAL A 21 -5.30 -13.34 -8.04
N PRO A 22 -4.34 -14.24 -8.39
CA PRO A 22 -4.35 -15.61 -7.87
C PRO A 22 -4.32 -15.68 -6.35
N LEU A 23 -3.48 -14.84 -5.71
CA LEU A 23 -3.41 -14.76 -4.25
C LEU A 23 -4.70 -14.23 -3.63
N LEU A 24 -5.35 -13.24 -4.25
CA LEU A 24 -6.63 -12.71 -3.81
C LEU A 24 -7.71 -13.81 -3.80
N LEU A 25 -7.82 -14.57 -4.90
CA LEU A 25 -8.77 -15.66 -5.03
C LEU A 25 -8.51 -16.77 -4.00
N ALA A 26 -7.26 -17.19 -3.84
CA ALA A 26 -6.89 -18.18 -2.83
C ALA A 26 -7.22 -17.69 -1.41
N ALA A 27 -6.81 -16.46 -1.07
CA ALA A 27 -7.06 -15.85 0.23
C ALA A 27 -8.57 -15.74 0.52
N LEU A 28 -9.38 -15.37 -0.48
CA LEU A 28 -10.83 -15.31 -0.37
C LEU A 28 -11.45 -16.67 -0.06
N ILE A 29 -11.06 -17.72 -0.80
CA ILE A 29 -11.57 -19.09 -0.61
C ILE A 29 -11.22 -19.65 0.78
N PHE A 30 -10.00 -19.42 1.26
CA PHE A 30 -9.62 -19.90 2.59
C PHE A 30 -10.19 -19.03 3.71
N SER A 31 -10.38 -17.73 3.47
CA SER A 31 -11.02 -16.80 4.40
C SER A 31 -12.49 -17.20 4.64
N SER A 32 -13.23 -17.58 3.59
CA SER A 32 -14.62 -18.06 3.71
C SER A 32 -14.76 -19.38 4.46
N LYS A 33 -13.68 -20.16 4.54
CA LYS A 33 -13.57 -21.37 5.37
C LYS A 33 -13.21 -21.09 6.85
N GLY A 34 -13.16 -19.82 7.27
CA GLY A 34 -12.90 -19.42 8.65
C GLY A 34 -11.42 -19.29 9.04
N SER A 35 -10.49 -19.39 8.08
CA SER A 35 -9.04 -19.25 8.37
C SER A 35 -8.69 -17.80 8.72
N LEU A 36 -8.29 -17.58 9.98
CA LEU A 36 -7.86 -16.25 10.44
C LEU A 36 -6.60 -15.76 9.71
N ARG A 37 -5.65 -16.65 9.42
CA ARG A 37 -4.44 -16.30 8.66
C ARG A 37 -4.79 -15.82 7.25
N SER A 38 -5.74 -16.49 6.61
CA SER A 38 -6.21 -16.12 5.27
C SER A 38 -6.99 -14.81 5.28
N ARG A 39 -7.66 -14.47 6.38
CA ARG A 39 -8.28 -13.15 6.56
C ARG A 39 -7.25 -12.03 6.64
N PHE A 40 -6.14 -12.22 7.35
CA PHE A 40 -5.03 -11.24 7.34
C PHE A 40 -4.40 -11.10 5.96
N LEU A 41 -4.18 -12.23 5.28
CA LEU A 41 -3.67 -12.24 3.91
C LEU A 41 -4.60 -11.46 2.97
N LEU A 42 -5.91 -11.76 3.04
CA LEU A 42 -6.94 -11.10 2.24
C LEU A 42 -6.98 -9.60 2.52
N ALA A 43 -6.88 -9.16 3.79
CA ALA A 43 -6.86 -7.75 4.15
C ALA A 43 -5.66 -7.01 3.54
N GLY A 44 -4.45 -7.59 3.63
CA GLY A 44 -3.26 -6.96 3.03
C GLY A 44 -3.31 -6.90 1.50
N ILE A 45 -3.85 -7.94 0.85
CA ILE A 45 -4.05 -7.94 -0.60
C ILE A 45 -5.11 -6.92 -1.01
N LEU A 46 -6.25 -6.84 -0.31
CA LEU A 46 -7.28 -5.82 -0.59
C LEU A 46 -6.73 -4.40 -0.42
N ASN A 47 -5.84 -4.16 0.55
CA ASN A 47 -5.15 -2.89 0.71
C ASN A 47 -4.23 -2.57 -0.50
N TYR A 48 -3.56 -3.58 -1.07
CA TYR A 48 -2.77 -3.43 -2.29
C TYR A 48 -3.63 -3.05 -3.50
N PHE A 49 -4.77 -3.71 -3.69
CA PHE A 49 -5.72 -3.37 -4.75
C PHE A 49 -6.30 -1.97 -4.54
N LEU A 50 -6.73 -1.64 -3.32
CA LEU A 50 -7.23 -0.32 -2.96
C LEU A 50 -6.23 0.79 -3.33
N LEU A 51 -4.98 0.67 -2.88
CA LEU A 51 -3.94 1.65 -3.19
C LEU A 51 -3.71 1.77 -4.70
N THR A 52 -3.60 0.63 -5.38
CA THR A 52 -3.32 0.57 -6.82
C THR A 52 -4.39 1.33 -7.62
N TYR A 53 -5.67 1.03 -7.39
CA TYR A 53 -6.73 1.63 -8.18
C TYR A 53 -7.08 3.05 -7.72
N LEU A 54 -6.80 3.40 -6.46
CA LEU A 54 -6.84 4.78 -6.00
C LEU A 54 -5.82 5.64 -6.77
N PHE A 55 -4.59 5.15 -6.97
CA PHE A 55 -3.62 5.84 -7.82
C PHE A 55 -4.07 5.95 -9.28
N TYR A 56 -4.70 4.91 -9.84
CA TYR A 56 -5.27 5.03 -11.19
C TYR A 56 -6.39 6.09 -11.26
N LEU A 57 -7.24 6.24 -10.24
CA LEU A 57 -8.27 7.29 -10.22
C LEU A 57 -7.67 8.71 -10.17
N GLU A 58 -6.57 8.89 -9.46
CA GLU A 58 -5.98 10.21 -9.19
C GLU A 58 -4.86 10.59 -10.19
N MET A 59 -4.24 9.62 -10.86
CA MET A 59 -3.12 9.86 -11.79
C MET A 59 -3.43 9.48 -13.24
N ALA A 60 -4.36 8.57 -13.50
CA ALA A 60 -4.63 8.20 -14.88
C ALA A 60 -5.31 9.37 -15.62
N MET A 61 -4.85 9.62 -16.84
CA MET A 61 -5.62 10.48 -17.73
C MET A 61 -6.93 9.76 -18.07
N TYR A 62 -8.03 10.51 -18.14
CA TYR A 62 -9.34 9.94 -18.45
C TYR A 62 -9.27 9.04 -19.69
N ASN A 63 -9.80 7.83 -19.56
CA ASN A 63 -9.82 6.82 -20.61
C ASN A 63 -10.98 5.83 -20.40
N GLU A 64 -11.13 4.89 -21.33
CA GLU A 64 -12.23 3.90 -21.35
C GLU A 64 -12.33 3.06 -20.06
N MET A 65 -11.20 2.87 -19.35
CA MET A 65 -11.14 2.09 -18.10
C MET A 65 -11.54 2.88 -16.86
N PHE A 66 -11.92 4.15 -16.97
CA PHE A 66 -12.31 4.99 -15.83
C PHE A 66 -13.36 4.34 -14.93
N LEU A 67 -14.41 3.74 -15.51
CA LEU A 67 -15.44 3.03 -14.76
C LEU A 67 -14.89 1.78 -14.04
N ALA A 68 -13.93 1.08 -14.65
CA ALA A 68 -13.27 -0.05 -14.02
C ALA A 68 -12.46 0.40 -12.80
N TYR A 69 -11.72 1.52 -12.89
CA TYR A 69 -10.98 2.08 -11.75
C TYR A 69 -11.91 2.43 -10.58
N ILE A 70 -13.09 3.01 -10.86
CA ILE A 70 -14.11 3.32 -9.84
C ILE A 70 -14.57 2.03 -9.15
N ILE A 71 -14.99 1.02 -9.92
CA ILE A 71 -15.52 -0.22 -9.37
C ILE A 71 -14.45 -0.93 -8.54
N LEU A 72 -13.23 -1.03 -9.04
CA LEU A 72 -12.13 -1.72 -8.36
C LEU A 72 -11.70 -0.99 -7.08
N THR A 73 -11.63 0.34 -7.10
CA THR A 73 -11.34 1.14 -5.89
C THR A 73 -12.45 0.98 -4.86
N GLY A 74 -13.71 1.18 -5.26
CA GLY A 74 -14.86 1.10 -4.35
C GLY A 74 -15.02 -0.29 -3.74
N THR A 75 -15.00 -1.33 -4.57
CA THR A 75 -15.13 -2.73 -4.08
C THR A 75 -13.96 -3.12 -3.18
N SER A 76 -12.72 -2.75 -3.51
CA SER A 76 -11.55 -3.01 -2.66
C SER A 76 -11.67 -2.28 -1.33
N PHE A 77 -12.08 -1.01 -1.33
CA PHE A 77 -12.29 -0.21 -0.12
C PHE A 77 -13.34 -0.84 0.80
N PHE A 78 -14.54 -1.09 0.29
CA PHE A 78 -15.63 -1.63 1.11
C PHE A 78 -15.32 -3.05 1.58
N ALA A 79 -14.76 -3.91 0.73
CA ALA A 79 -14.33 -5.24 1.13
C ALA A 79 -13.26 -5.19 2.22
N PHE A 80 -12.27 -4.30 2.09
CA PHE A 80 -11.21 -4.11 3.08
C PHE A 80 -11.78 -3.66 4.42
N VAL A 81 -12.61 -2.60 4.43
CA VAL A 81 -13.23 -2.07 5.66
C VAL A 81 -14.11 -3.10 6.32
N ILE A 82 -15.01 -3.76 5.58
CA ILE A 82 -15.87 -4.82 6.12
C ILE A 82 -15.01 -5.93 6.74
N LEU A 83 -13.97 -6.38 6.04
CA LEU A 83 -13.08 -7.42 6.55
C LEU A 83 -12.36 -6.98 7.84
N LEU A 84 -11.86 -5.74 7.91
CA LEU A 84 -11.25 -5.20 9.13
C LEU A 84 -12.22 -5.20 10.33
N LEU A 85 -13.49 -4.85 10.09
CA LEU A 85 -14.53 -4.84 11.13
C LEU A 85 -14.88 -6.23 11.66
N THR A 86 -14.59 -7.30 10.91
CA THR A 86 -14.83 -8.67 11.38
C THR A 86 -13.75 -9.19 12.35
N PHE A 87 -12.66 -8.46 12.60
CA PHE A 87 -11.61 -8.89 13.53
C PHE A 87 -11.96 -8.53 14.98
N ASP A 88 -11.85 -9.49 15.89
CA ASP A 88 -11.91 -9.22 17.32
C ASP A 88 -10.58 -8.65 17.80
N ILE A 89 -10.45 -7.32 17.73
CA ILE A 89 -9.20 -6.60 17.98
C ILE A 89 -8.65 -6.93 19.36
N GLN A 90 -9.51 -7.04 20.39
CA GLN A 90 -9.08 -7.27 21.77
C GLN A 90 -8.43 -8.63 21.97
N LYS A 91 -8.80 -9.63 21.16
CA LYS A 91 -8.18 -10.97 21.19
C LYS A 91 -6.86 -11.05 20.43
N MET A 92 -6.49 -10.03 19.64
CA MET A 92 -5.29 -10.08 18.80
C MET A 92 -4.03 -10.47 19.58
N PRO A 93 -3.68 -9.85 20.73
CA PRO A 93 -2.45 -10.20 21.45
C PRO A 93 -2.38 -11.67 21.91
N VAL A 94 -3.53 -12.34 22.09
CA VAL A 94 -3.62 -13.73 22.56
C VAL A 94 -3.44 -14.73 21.42
N ILE A 95 -3.83 -14.34 20.21
CA ILE A 95 -3.75 -15.18 19.00
C ILE A 95 -2.30 -15.29 18.51
N PHE A 96 -1.49 -14.26 18.79
CA PHE A 96 -0.10 -14.20 18.40
C PHE A 96 0.80 -14.84 19.47
N ASN A 97 1.85 -15.55 19.02
CA ASN A 97 2.82 -16.17 19.92
C ASN A 97 3.55 -15.10 20.76
N SER A 98 3.81 -15.37 22.04
CA SER A 98 4.55 -14.48 22.94
C SER A 98 5.96 -14.15 22.45
N ASN A 99 6.54 -15.00 21.61
CA ASN A 99 7.92 -14.89 21.12
C ASN A 99 8.08 -14.11 19.80
N ILE A 100 7.01 -13.49 19.29
CA ILE A 100 7.11 -12.68 18.07
C ILE A 100 8.07 -11.51 18.31
N PRO A 101 8.99 -11.21 17.38
CA PRO A 101 9.96 -10.13 17.50
C PRO A 101 9.30 -8.75 17.25
N VAL A 102 8.35 -8.36 18.12
CA VAL A 102 7.54 -7.13 17.99
C VAL A 102 8.38 -5.87 17.86
N LYS A 103 9.55 -5.82 18.53
CA LYS A 103 10.48 -4.69 18.44
C LYS A 103 11.13 -4.57 17.07
N PHE A 104 11.53 -5.69 16.48
CA PHE A 104 12.13 -5.72 15.15
C PHE A 104 11.10 -5.34 14.08
N ILE A 105 9.93 -5.97 14.11
CA ILE A 105 8.86 -5.70 13.14
C ILE A 105 8.40 -4.24 13.25
N GLY A 106 8.08 -3.78 14.45
CA GLY A 106 7.61 -2.40 14.62
C GLY A 106 8.69 -1.38 14.33
N GLY A 107 9.95 -1.68 14.67
CA GLY A 107 11.10 -0.85 14.34
C GLY A 107 11.31 -0.74 12.83
N PHE A 108 11.16 -1.85 12.09
CA PHE A 108 11.23 -1.88 10.63
C PHE A 108 10.14 -0.99 10.00
N LEU A 109 8.88 -1.12 10.43
CA LEU A 109 7.78 -0.30 9.89
C LEU A 109 7.97 1.19 10.15
N ILE A 110 8.39 1.55 11.37
CA ILE A 110 8.72 2.94 11.74
C ILE A 110 9.87 3.45 10.87
N PHE A 111 10.97 2.70 10.80
CA PHE A 111 12.14 3.10 10.02
C PHE A 111 11.79 3.31 8.55
N ASN A 112 11.10 2.35 7.93
CA ASN A 112 10.68 2.44 6.54
C ASN A 112 9.78 3.67 6.32
N SER A 113 8.80 3.91 7.20
CA SER A 113 7.92 5.08 7.08
C SER A 113 8.67 6.42 7.15
N ILE A 114 9.66 6.54 8.05
CA ILE A 114 10.47 7.76 8.20
C ILE A 114 11.36 7.97 6.97
N VAL A 115 12.04 6.92 6.49
CA VAL A 115 12.94 7.04 5.34
C VAL A 115 12.19 7.48 4.09
N ILE A 116 11.03 6.86 3.81
CA ILE A 116 10.22 7.25 2.66
C ILE A 116 9.61 8.65 2.84
N ALA A 117 9.20 9.02 4.06
CA ALA A 117 8.72 10.38 4.33
C ALA A 117 9.82 11.42 4.07
N LEU A 118 11.06 11.17 4.51
CA LEU A 118 12.19 12.07 4.23
C LEU A 118 12.50 12.15 2.74
N LEU A 119 12.38 11.04 2.01
CA LEU A 119 12.49 11.02 0.55
C LEU A 119 11.42 11.92 -0.08
N TRP A 120 10.14 11.80 0.30
CA TRP A 120 9.08 12.68 -0.21
C TRP A 120 9.26 14.14 0.18
N LEU A 121 9.70 14.42 1.41
CA LEU A 121 10.01 15.79 1.83
C LEU A 121 11.17 16.39 1.03
N SER A 122 12.15 15.59 0.60
CA SER A 122 13.22 16.08 -0.29
C SER A 122 12.74 16.46 -1.69
N VAL A 123 11.55 15.99 -2.11
CA VAL A 123 10.92 16.41 -3.37
C VAL A 123 10.06 17.67 -3.17
N VAL A 124 9.31 17.71 -2.06
CA VAL A 124 8.29 18.75 -1.84
C VAL A 124 8.87 20.04 -1.22
N ILE A 125 9.86 19.95 -0.33
CA ILE A 125 10.39 21.11 0.40
C ILE A 125 11.28 22.02 -0.46
N PRO A 126 12.26 21.53 -1.25
CA PRO A 126 13.21 22.42 -1.92
C PRO A 126 12.56 23.48 -2.83
N PRO A 127 11.53 23.15 -3.65
CA PRO A 127 10.83 24.15 -4.46
C PRO A 127 10.15 25.26 -3.65
N LEU A 128 9.77 24.98 -2.40
CA LEU A 128 9.18 25.97 -1.49
C LEU A 128 10.24 26.90 -0.90
N ILE A 129 11.50 26.46 -0.80
CA ILE A 129 12.62 27.24 -0.27
C ILE A 129 13.24 28.11 -1.36
N ASP A 130 13.45 27.56 -2.55
CA ASP A 130 14.10 28.26 -3.66
C ASP A 130 13.16 29.18 -4.46
N GLY A 131 11.84 29.09 -4.22
CA GLY A 131 10.82 29.93 -4.84
C GLY A 131 10.36 29.47 -6.22
N SER A 132 10.82 28.32 -6.72
CA SER A 132 10.28 27.69 -7.94
C SER A 132 8.84 27.18 -7.75
N ILE A 133 8.46 26.86 -6.50
CA ILE A 133 7.14 26.45 -6.00
C ILE A 133 6.64 25.09 -6.55
N ILE A 134 6.87 24.79 -7.83
CA ILE A 134 6.40 23.59 -8.51
C ILE A 134 7.57 22.60 -8.65
N PRO A 135 7.51 21.43 -8.01
CA PRO A 135 8.52 20.38 -8.19
C PRO A 135 8.49 19.81 -9.62
N ASP A 136 9.66 19.54 -10.20
CA ASP A 136 9.78 18.90 -11.53
C ASP A 136 9.05 17.55 -11.61
N ALA A 137 8.99 16.82 -10.48
CA ALA A 137 8.30 15.54 -10.36
C ALA A 137 6.77 15.62 -10.59
N VAL A 138 6.18 16.82 -10.65
CA VAL A 138 4.76 17.01 -11.00
C VAL A 138 4.50 16.70 -12.47
N GLU A 139 5.48 16.88 -13.35
CA GLU A 139 5.34 16.72 -14.81
C GLU A 139 4.07 17.41 -15.36
N HIS A 140 3.18 16.66 -16.02
CA HIS A 140 1.91 17.10 -16.60
C HIS A 140 0.71 16.80 -15.69
N TYR A 141 0.95 16.30 -14.47
CA TYR A 141 -0.09 16.05 -13.48
C TYR A 141 -0.49 17.35 -12.78
N THR A 142 -1.63 17.33 -12.11
CA THR A 142 -2.12 18.49 -11.35
C THR A 142 -1.47 18.61 -9.97
N THR A 143 -0.93 17.50 -9.43
CA THR A 143 -0.28 17.46 -8.11
C THR A 143 0.59 16.20 -7.96
N LEU A 144 1.30 16.09 -6.84
CA LEU A 144 2.10 14.93 -6.43
C LEU A 144 1.24 13.90 -5.68
N THR A 145 0.41 13.18 -6.41
CA THR A 145 -0.57 12.23 -5.85
C THR A 145 0.06 11.17 -4.94
N VAL A 146 1.16 10.54 -5.39
CA VAL A 146 1.82 9.47 -4.63
C VAL A 146 2.35 10.01 -3.31
N GLN A 147 3.10 11.10 -3.35
CA GLN A 147 3.72 11.74 -2.19
C GLN A 147 2.65 12.25 -1.21
N GLY A 148 1.58 12.87 -1.74
CA GLY A 148 0.48 13.38 -0.93
C GLY A 148 -0.23 12.26 -0.16
N LEU A 149 -0.62 11.19 -0.86
CA LEU A 149 -1.30 10.04 -0.24
C LEU A 149 -0.40 9.26 0.72
N ASP A 150 0.88 9.09 0.38
CA ASP A 150 1.85 8.43 1.26
C ASP A 150 2.03 9.21 2.56
N MET A 151 2.29 10.52 2.50
CA MET A 151 2.51 11.34 3.68
C MET A 151 1.24 11.55 4.51
N ALA A 152 0.06 11.60 3.88
CA ALA A 152 -1.20 11.81 4.58
C ALA A 152 -1.74 10.52 5.24
N LEU A 153 -1.56 9.35 4.60
CA LEU A 153 -2.24 8.11 4.98
C LEU A 153 -1.27 6.95 5.18
N PHE A 154 -0.59 6.49 4.14
CA PHE A 154 0.07 5.18 4.16
C PHE A 154 1.31 5.13 5.06
N LEU A 155 2.15 6.16 5.05
CA LEU A 155 3.32 6.24 5.94
C LEU A 155 2.92 6.45 7.40
N PRO A 156 1.98 7.35 7.75
CA PRO A 156 1.44 7.44 9.11
C PRO A 156 0.84 6.12 9.60
N ILE A 157 0.07 5.41 8.76
CA ILE A 157 -0.49 4.09 9.11
C ILE A 157 0.63 3.09 9.42
N SER A 158 1.67 3.04 8.58
CA SER A 158 2.84 2.18 8.82
C SER A 158 3.56 2.54 10.13
N PHE A 159 3.84 3.82 10.37
CA PHE A 159 4.46 4.32 11.59
C PHE A 159 3.65 3.94 12.85
N VAL A 160 2.36 4.28 12.86
CA VAL A 160 1.46 4.04 14.00
C VAL A 160 1.30 2.54 14.24
N SER A 161 1.20 1.73 13.18
CA SER A 161 1.11 0.28 13.29
C SER A 161 2.34 -0.29 14.01
N GLY A 162 3.54 0.11 13.59
CA GLY A 162 4.79 -0.32 14.21
C GLY A 162 4.94 0.16 15.65
N PHE A 163 4.59 1.42 15.92
CA PHE A 163 4.62 1.98 17.28
C PHE A 163 3.69 1.23 18.23
N LEU A 164 2.44 1.00 17.82
CA LEU A 164 1.46 0.27 18.62
C LEU A 164 1.86 -1.20 18.82
N LEU A 165 2.50 -1.83 17.83
CA LEU A 165 3.00 -3.21 17.95
C LEU A 165 4.13 -3.31 18.98
N ILE A 166 5.07 -2.36 18.98
CA ILE A 166 6.14 -2.29 20.01
C ILE A 166 5.54 -2.15 21.41
N LYS A 167 4.46 -1.35 21.53
CA LYS A 167 3.70 -1.19 22.78
C LYS A 167 2.77 -2.36 23.09
N LYS A 168 2.79 -3.43 22.26
CA LYS A 168 1.94 -4.62 22.37
C LYS A 168 0.44 -4.29 22.47
N LYS A 169 0.00 -3.22 21.82
CA LYS A 169 -1.41 -2.81 21.80
C LYS A 169 -2.20 -3.64 20.77
N PRO A 170 -3.47 -3.97 21.06
CA PRO A 170 -4.33 -4.78 20.18
C PRO A 170 -4.33 -4.34 18.70
N PHE A 171 -4.52 -3.05 18.43
CA PHE A 171 -4.48 -2.48 17.09
C PHE A 171 -3.13 -2.64 16.38
N GLY A 172 -2.02 -2.61 17.12
CA GLY A 172 -0.68 -2.77 16.57
C GLY A 172 -0.48 -4.13 15.90
N TYR A 173 -1.02 -5.19 16.49
CA TYR A 173 -0.98 -6.54 15.90
C TYR A 173 -1.77 -6.61 14.60
N LEU A 174 -2.99 -6.08 14.57
CA LEU A 174 -3.84 -6.09 13.38
C LEU A 174 -3.20 -5.27 12.24
N MET A 175 -2.93 -3.99 12.50
CA MET A 175 -2.43 -3.08 11.48
C MET A 175 -1.07 -3.53 10.96
N SER A 176 -0.13 -3.91 11.84
CA SER A 176 1.21 -4.34 11.39
C SER A 176 1.14 -5.60 10.55
N THR A 177 0.27 -6.55 10.88
CA THR A 177 0.13 -7.79 10.09
C THR A 177 -0.43 -7.48 8.71
N VAL A 178 -1.46 -6.64 8.61
CA VAL A 178 -2.03 -6.20 7.33
C VAL A 178 -0.98 -5.45 6.50
N THR A 179 -0.26 -4.50 7.10
CA THR A 179 0.82 -3.76 6.43
C THR A 179 1.95 -4.69 5.96
N LEU A 180 2.35 -5.67 6.78
CA LEU A 180 3.39 -6.64 6.41
C LEU A 180 2.99 -7.59 5.28
N VAL A 181 1.70 -7.86 5.09
CA VAL A 181 1.22 -8.61 3.93
C VAL A 181 1.19 -7.71 2.69
N PHE A 182 0.76 -6.47 2.87
CA PHE A 182 0.69 -5.48 1.80
C PHE A 182 2.08 -5.13 1.22
N LEU A 183 3.09 -4.95 2.08
CA LEU A 183 4.43 -4.48 1.68
C LEU A 183 5.12 -5.37 0.64
N PRO A 184 5.21 -6.71 0.77
CA PRO A 184 5.80 -7.57 -0.25
C PRO A 184 5.13 -7.46 -1.62
N MET A 185 3.80 -7.30 -1.65
CA MET A 185 3.05 -7.10 -2.90
C MET A 185 3.44 -5.77 -3.55
N LEU A 186 3.48 -4.70 -2.75
CA LEU A 186 3.93 -3.39 -3.20
C LEU A 186 5.38 -3.42 -3.69
N MET A 187 6.29 -4.01 -2.93
CA MET A 187 7.71 -4.11 -3.28
C MET A 187 7.94 -4.92 -4.54
N THR A 188 7.19 -6.01 -4.74
CA THR A 188 7.26 -6.80 -5.98
C THR A 188 6.83 -5.95 -7.18
N ALA A 189 5.75 -5.18 -7.06
CA ALA A 189 5.31 -4.26 -8.10
C ALA A 189 6.33 -3.13 -8.35
N LEU A 190 6.90 -2.54 -7.30
CA LEU A 190 7.94 -1.51 -7.41
C LEU A 190 9.21 -2.04 -8.07
N THR A 191 9.65 -3.25 -7.72
CA THR A 191 10.80 -3.88 -8.39
C THR A 191 10.50 -4.14 -9.87
N ALA A 192 9.30 -4.62 -10.21
CA ALA A 192 8.89 -4.79 -11.60
C ALA A 192 8.90 -3.46 -12.38
N LYS A 193 8.44 -2.37 -11.77
CA LYS A 193 8.51 -1.02 -12.35
C LYS A 193 9.94 -0.58 -12.65
N ILE A 194 10.85 -0.74 -11.67
CA ILE A 194 12.27 -0.36 -11.84
C ILE A 194 12.92 -1.18 -12.96
N ILE A 195 12.65 -2.49 -13.01
CA ILE A 195 13.16 -3.36 -14.08
C ILE A 195 12.63 -2.91 -15.44
N ALA A 196 11.33 -2.65 -15.54
CA ALA A 196 10.72 -2.22 -16.80
C ALA A 196 11.28 -0.88 -17.30
N MET A 197 11.45 0.10 -16.40
CA MET A 197 12.10 1.37 -16.75
C MET A 197 13.53 1.15 -17.26
N ALA A 198 14.33 0.35 -16.54
CA ALA A 198 15.71 0.06 -16.93
C ALA A 198 15.84 -0.70 -18.27
N MET A 199 14.79 -1.42 -18.69
CA MET A 199 14.75 -2.08 -20.01
C MET A 199 14.45 -1.11 -21.16
N THR A 200 13.83 0.04 -20.86
CA THR A 200 13.37 1.00 -21.86
C THR A 200 14.32 2.19 -22.09
N GLY A 201 15.35 2.36 -21.25
CA GLY A 201 16.37 3.41 -21.35
C GLY A 201 16.47 4.24 -20.08
#